data_AF-A0A850NV45-F1
#
_entry.id   AF-A0A850NV45-F1
#
_cell.length_a   1.000
_cell.length_b   1.000
_cell.length_c   1.000
_cell.angle_alpha   90.00
_cell.angle_beta   90.00
_cell.angle_gamma   90.00
#
_symmetry.space_group_name_H-M   'P 1'
#
loop_
_entity.id
_entity.type
_entity.pdbx_description
1 polymer ?
#
loop_
_entity_poly.entity_id
_entity_poly.type
_entity_poly.pdbx_seq_one_letter_code
_entity_poly.pdbx_strand_id
1 'polypeptide(L)'
;MCTVIVSLRPGAAWPLHVAANRDERLDRPWTPPGRHWPVQPDAFGPRDDLVGGSWLTVNEAGVVGAVMNRSGSLGPAPGKRSRGDLP
;
A
#
# COMPACT_ATOMS: atom_id res chain seq x y z
N MET A 1 -5.48 10.43 -8.76
CA MET A 1 -6.33 10.34 -7.56
C MET A 1 -6.38 8.86 -7.18
N CYS A 2 -5.68 8.42 -6.13
CA CYS A 2 -5.62 7.00 -5.81
C CYS A 2 -6.99 6.46 -5.37
N THR A 3 -7.26 5.19 -5.66
CA THR A 3 -8.54 4.54 -5.37
C THR A 3 -8.32 3.28 -4.55
N VAL A 4 -9.11 3.09 -3.50
CA VAL A 4 -9.21 1.81 -2.78
C VAL A 4 -10.61 1.25 -2.92
N ILE A 5 -10.70 -0.04 -3.25
CA ILE A 5 -11.96 -0.77 -3.41
C ILE A 5 -11.92 -1.92 -2.41
N VAL A 6 -12.94 -2.00 -1.57
CA VAL A 6 -13.11 -3.08 -0.59
C VAL A 6 -14.45 -3.75 -0.86
N SER A 7 -14.43 -5.07 -1.02
CA SER A 7 -15.64 -5.89 -1.15
C SER A 7 -15.65 -6.96 -0.07
N LEU A 8 -16.70 -6.96 0.75
CA LEU A 8 -16.92 -7.92 1.83
C LEU A 8 -18.14 -8.78 1.48
N ARG A 9 -17.95 -10.10 1.40
CA ARG A 9 -18.98 -11.10 1.07
C ARG A 9 -18.92 -12.27 2.04
N PRO A 10 -19.55 -12.16 3.23
CA PRO A 10 -19.58 -13.25 4.20
C PRO A 10 -20.12 -14.55 3.58
N GLY A 11 -19.51 -15.69 3.87
CA GLY A 11 -19.91 -17.00 3.36
C GLY A 11 -19.42 -17.35 1.94
N ALA A 12 -18.79 -16.41 1.22
CA ALA A 12 -18.10 -16.72 -0.04
C ALA A 12 -16.73 -17.37 0.22
N ALA A 13 -16.22 -18.14 -0.76
CA ALA A 13 -14.87 -18.73 -0.69
C ALA A 13 -13.77 -17.68 -0.49
N TRP A 14 -13.98 -16.48 -1.05
CA TRP A 14 -13.13 -15.30 -0.88
C TRP A 14 -13.98 -14.18 -0.26
N PRO A 15 -14.02 -14.08 1.09
CA PRO A 15 -14.94 -13.17 1.76
C PRO A 15 -14.49 -11.72 1.72
N LEU A 16 -13.20 -11.45 1.48
CA LEU A 16 -12.65 -10.10 1.40
C LEU A 16 -11.83 -9.94 0.12
N HIS A 17 -12.17 -8.94 -0.68
CA HIS A 17 -11.30 -8.44 -1.76
C HIS A 17 -10.88 -7.02 -1.43
N VAL A 18 -9.59 -6.75 -1.57
CA VAL A 18 -9.02 -5.41 -1.46
C VAL A 18 -8.24 -5.13 -2.73
N ALA A 19 -8.55 -4.03 -3.39
CA ALA A 19 -7.79 -3.51 -4.52
C ALA A 19 -7.39 -2.07 -4.22
N ALA A 20 -6.12 -1.74 -4.44
CA ALA A 20 -5.60 -0.40 -4.26
C ALA A 20 -4.89 0.03 -5.55
N ASN A 21 -5.47 1.02 -6.22
CA ASN A 21 -4.91 1.60 -7.42
C ASN A 21 -4.20 2.92 -7.10
N ARG A 22 -2.94 3.01 -7.51
CA ARG A 22 -2.09 4.17 -7.25
C ARG A 22 -2.03 5.07 -8.47
N ASP A 23 -3.00 5.99 -8.56
CA ASP A 23 -3.10 6.95 -9.67
C ASP A 23 -2.27 8.22 -9.43
N GLU A 24 -0.95 8.11 -9.56
CA GLU A 24 -0.01 9.23 -9.45
C GLU A 24 0.63 9.61 -10.79
N ARG A 25 1.58 8.80 -11.26
CA ARG A 25 2.45 9.09 -12.39
C ARG A 25 2.83 7.78 -13.08
N LEU A 26 2.64 7.71 -14.40
CA LEU A 26 2.96 6.52 -15.19
C LEU A 26 4.47 6.24 -15.25
N ASP A 27 5.30 7.28 -15.12
CA ASP A 27 6.76 7.19 -15.18
C ASP A 27 7.41 6.91 -13.82
N ARG A 28 6.62 6.71 -12.76
CA ARG A 28 7.17 6.44 -11.44
C ARG A 28 7.56 4.95 -11.33
N PRO A 29 8.85 4.64 -11.11
CA PRO A 29 9.31 3.26 -11.04
C PRO A 29 8.77 2.56 -9.77
N TRP A 30 8.47 1.28 -9.92
CA TRP A 30 8.04 0.41 -8.84
C TRP A 30 8.40 -1.05 -9.15
N THR A 31 8.67 -1.80 -8.08
CA THR A 31 8.93 -3.23 -8.15
C THR A 31 7.63 -4.02 -7.88
N PRO A 32 7.34 -5.10 -8.65
CA PRO A 32 6.18 -5.97 -8.42
C PRO A 32 6.08 -6.54 -6.99
N PRO A 33 4.90 -7.07 -6.61
CA PRO A 33 4.69 -7.60 -5.27
C PRO A 33 5.73 -8.64 -4.85
N GLY A 34 6.32 -8.43 -3.67
CA GLY A 34 7.37 -9.26 -3.11
C GLY A 34 7.65 -8.93 -1.65
N ARG A 35 8.63 -9.61 -1.06
CA ARG A 35 9.12 -9.34 0.31
C ARG A 35 10.36 -8.47 0.22
N HIS A 36 10.15 -7.16 0.23
CA HIS A 36 11.20 -6.19 -0.08
C HIS A 36 11.92 -5.63 1.16
N TRP A 37 11.36 -5.83 2.35
CA TRP A 37 11.80 -5.18 3.58
C TRP A 37 12.40 -6.16 4.58
N PRO A 38 13.73 -6.17 4.79
CA PRO A 38 14.37 -7.06 5.78
C PRO A 38 13.91 -6.81 7.22
N VAL A 39 13.50 -5.58 7.54
CA VAL A 39 13.03 -5.18 8.88
C VAL A 39 11.58 -5.60 9.14
N GLN A 40 10.79 -5.80 8.10
CA GLN A 40 9.45 -6.38 8.15
C GLN A 40 9.36 -7.52 7.11
N PRO A 41 10.00 -8.67 7.36
CA PRO A 41 10.09 -9.76 6.39
C PRO A 41 8.72 -10.38 6.07
N ASP A 42 7.75 -10.20 6.99
CA ASP A 42 6.37 -10.69 6.85
C ASP A 42 5.53 -9.82 5.91
N ALA A 43 5.99 -8.61 5.56
CA ALA A 43 5.27 -7.73 4.66
C ALA A 43 5.47 -8.16 3.20
N PHE A 44 4.36 -8.31 2.50
CA PHE A 44 4.31 -8.60 1.07
C PHE A 44 3.53 -7.51 0.33
N GLY A 45 4.13 -6.93 -0.69
CA GLY A 45 3.48 -5.91 -1.52
C GLY A 45 4.42 -5.33 -2.57
N PRO A 46 3.91 -4.50 -3.50
CA PRO A 46 4.76 -3.75 -4.41
C PRO A 46 5.65 -2.76 -3.63
N ARG A 47 6.78 -2.36 -4.22
CA ARG A 47 7.68 -1.36 -3.63
C ARG A 47 7.81 -0.15 -4.55
N ASP A 48 7.66 1.04 -4.01
CA ASP A 48 7.96 2.30 -4.69
C ASP A 48 9.49 2.50 -4.71
N ASP A 49 10.10 2.48 -5.89
CA ASP A 49 11.55 2.45 -6.00
C ASP A 49 12.20 3.82 -5.70
N LEU A 50 11.43 4.91 -5.68
CA LEU A 50 11.98 6.24 -5.39
C LEU A 50 12.18 6.48 -3.89
N VAL A 51 11.34 5.86 -3.06
CA VAL A 51 11.33 6.13 -1.61
C VAL A 51 11.42 4.87 -0.75
N GLY A 52 11.17 3.69 -1.32
CA GLY A 52 11.38 2.39 -0.68
C GLY A 52 10.15 1.79 0.01
N GLY A 53 9.07 2.55 0.20
CA GLY A 53 7.83 2.06 0.85
C GLY A 53 6.79 1.47 -0.12
N SER A 54 5.57 1.22 0.37
CA SER A 54 4.44 0.73 -0.45
C SER A 54 3.16 1.55 -0.28
N TRP A 55 2.22 1.34 -1.20
CA TRP A 55 0.83 1.81 -1.11
C TRP A 55 -0.17 0.68 -0.81
N LEU A 56 0.26 -0.58 -0.86
CA LEU A 56 -0.55 -1.76 -0.56
C LEU A 56 0.34 -2.88 -0.02
N THR A 57 0.05 -3.39 1.17
CA THR A 57 0.73 -4.56 1.72
C THR A 57 -0.24 -5.50 2.41
N VAL A 58 0.16 -6.77 2.50
CA VAL A 58 -0.44 -7.78 3.37
C VAL A 58 0.67 -8.45 4.17
N ASN A 59 0.39 -8.84 5.41
CA ASN A 59 1.32 -9.64 6.20
C ASN A 59 0.79 -11.05 6.49
N GLU A 60 1.63 -11.90 7.08
CA GLU A 60 1.28 -13.29 7.41
C GLU A 60 0.17 -13.43 8.46
N ALA A 61 -0.08 -12.37 9.24
CA ALA A 61 -1.21 -12.29 10.16
C ALA A 61 -2.54 -11.93 9.44
N GLY A 62 -2.53 -11.79 8.12
CA GLY A 62 -3.71 -11.45 7.32
C GLY A 62 -4.13 -9.98 7.41
N VAL A 63 -3.25 -9.09 7.91
CA VAL A 63 -3.50 -7.65 7.98
C VAL A 63 -3.16 -7.01 6.65
N VAL A 64 -4.12 -6.30 6.06
CA VAL A 64 -3.93 -5.54 4.81
C VAL A 64 -3.81 -4.05 5.13
N GLY A 65 -2.73 -3.41 4.67
CA GLY A 65 -2.52 -1.97 4.73
C GLY A 65 -2.63 -1.35 3.35
N ALA A 66 -3.40 -0.28 3.19
CA ALA A 66 -3.51 0.45 1.94
C ALA A 66 -3.45 1.96 2.22
N VAL A 67 -2.51 2.67 1.58
CA VAL A 67 -2.28 4.10 1.82
C VAL A 67 -2.41 4.89 0.52
N MET A 68 -3.40 5.77 0.50
CA MET A 68 -3.78 6.57 -0.66
C MET A 68 -3.35 8.02 -0.51
N ASN A 69 -2.99 8.66 -1.62
CA ASN A 69 -2.81 10.10 -1.64
C ASN A 69 -4.17 10.79 -1.74
N ARG A 70 -4.36 11.85 -0.96
CA ARG A 70 -5.56 12.71 -1.05
C ARG A 70 -5.14 14.14 -1.40
N SER A 71 -5.71 14.68 -2.47
CA SER A 71 -5.61 16.10 -2.81
C SER A 71 -6.25 16.97 -1.72
N GLY A 72 -5.62 18.09 -1.38
CA GLY A 72 -6.09 18.98 -0.29
C GLY A 72 -5.83 18.44 1.12
N SER A 73 -4.91 17.48 1.28
CA SER A 73 -4.37 17.11 2.58
C SER A 73 -3.34 18.15 3.07
N LEU A 74 -3.07 18.18 4.38
CA LEU A 74 -2.14 19.12 5.03
C LEU A 74 -0.68 19.01 4.54
N GLY A 75 -0.38 18.09 3.62
CA GLY A 75 0.97 17.78 3.20
C GLY A 75 1.75 17.03 4.28
N PRO A 76 3.08 16.90 4.10
CA PRO A 76 3.96 16.37 5.14
C PRO A 76 3.82 17.18 6.43
N ALA A 77 3.66 16.49 7.55
CA ALA A 77 3.59 17.11 8.86
C ALA A 77 4.79 16.69 9.72
N PRO A 78 5.37 17.59 10.52
CA PRO A 78 6.47 17.24 11.43
C PRO A 78 6.11 16.03 12.31
N GLY A 79 7.02 15.07 12.41
CA GLY A 79 6.84 13.86 13.22
C GLY A 79 5.85 12.82 12.66
N LYS A 80 5.35 13.00 11.42
CA LYS A 80 4.53 11.99 10.72
C LYS A 80 5.36 11.29 9.65
N ARG A 81 5.22 9.96 9.58
CA ARG A 81 5.83 9.14 8.53
C ARG A 81 5.11 9.39 7.21
N SER A 82 5.88 9.47 6.13
CA SER A 82 5.31 9.44 4.78
C SER A 82 4.99 8.00 4.41
N ARG A 83 4.12 7.80 3.40
CA ARG A 83 3.93 6.48 2.79
C ARG A 83 5.25 5.86 2.31
N GLY A 84 6.17 6.69 1.83
CA GLY A 84 7.47 6.23 1.37
C GLY A 84 8.30 5.55 2.46
N ASP A 85 7.99 5.81 3.73
CA ASP A 85 8.68 5.21 4.87
C ASP A 85 7.98 3.94 5.38
N LEU A 86 6.82 3.56 4.85
CA LEU A 86 6.02 2.41 5.30
C LEU A 86 6.29 1.18 4.43
N PRO A 87 6.41 -0.02 5.01
CA PRO A 87 6.27 -1.26 4.25
C PRO A 87 4.91 -1.33 3.56
#